data_AF-A0A699RHG2-F1
#
_entry.id   AF-A0A699RHG2-F1
#
_cell.length_a   1.000
_cell.length_b   1.000
_cell.length_c   1.000
_cell.angle_alpha   90.00
_cell.angle_beta   90.00
_cell.angle_gamma   90.00
#
_symmetry.space_group_name_H-M   'P 1'
#
loop_
_entity.id
_entity.type
_entity.pdbx_description
1 polymer ?
#
loop_
_entity_poly.entity_id
_entity_poly.type
_entity_poly.pdbx_seq_one_letter_code
_entity_poly.pdbx_strand_id
1 'polypeptide(L)'
;NRVFNVGDQVLLFNSRLKIFSGKLKSSWSGPFTIAKAFPYGTVELSSANGPNFKVNGHRIKHYFGGDVPQLVVPDLQTFPLAQP
;
A
#
# COMPACT_ATOMS: atom_id res chain seq x y z
N ASN A 1 9.26 2.89 -15.88
CA ASN A 1 8.64 4.14 -15.37
C ASN A 1 7.39 3.76 -14.61
N ARG A 2 7.18 4.24 -13.39
CA ARG A 2 6.01 3.84 -12.59
C ARG A 2 4.94 4.90 -12.66
N VAL A 3 3.79 4.54 -13.21
CA VAL A 3 2.63 5.44 -13.29
C VAL A 3 1.81 5.29 -12.01
N PHE A 4 1.42 6.44 -11.47
CA PHE A 4 0.60 6.56 -10.27
C PHE A 4 -0.65 7.34 -10.63
N ASN A 5 -1.81 6.79 -10.29
CA ASN A 5 -3.11 7.41 -10.53
C ASN A 5 -3.73 7.87 -9.22
N VAL A 6 -4.62 8.86 -9.31
CA VAL A 6 -5.46 9.25 -8.17
C VAL A 6 -6.32 8.07 -7.75
N GLY A 7 -6.36 7.78 -6.45
CA GLY A 7 -7.08 6.63 -5.88
C GLY A 7 -6.23 5.39 -5.63
N ASP A 8 -5.03 5.29 -6.21
CA ASP A 8 -4.13 4.16 -5.96
C ASP A 8 -3.73 4.10 -4.47
N GLN A 9 -3.66 2.89 -3.91
CA GLN A 9 -3.05 2.67 -2.59
C GLN A 9 -1.54 2.46 -2.73
N VAL A 10 -0.75 3.15 -1.91
CA VAL A 10 0.71 3.08 -1.93
C VAL A 10 1.29 3.01 -0.52
N LEU A 11 2.40 2.30 -0.39
CA LEU A 11 3.29 2.31 0.76
C LEU A 11 4.32 3.43 0.62
N LEU A 12 4.70 4.04 1.74
CA LEU A 12 5.72 5.10 1.79
C LEU A 12 7.01 4.59 2.44
N PHE A 13 8.14 4.82 1.79
CA PHE A 13 9.45 4.50 2.32
C PHE A 13 9.88 5.49 3.40
N ASN A 14 10.02 5.00 4.63
CA ASN A 14 10.52 5.77 5.78
C ASN A 14 11.94 5.33 6.13
N SER A 15 12.90 6.16 5.73
CA SER A 15 14.33 5.94 5.95
C SER A 15 14.94 6.90 6.96
N ARG A 16 14.15 7.45 7.91
CA ARG A 16 14.65 8.40 8.91
C ARG A 16 15.89 7.82 9.59
N LEU A 17 17.06 8.28 9.14
CA LEU A 17 18.37 7.91 9.67
C LEU A 17 18.46 8.59 11.03
N LYS A 18 18.12 7.85 12.08
CA LYS A 18 18.38 8.28 13.44
C LYS A 18 19.82 7.84 13.71
N ILE A 19 20.74 8.80 13.89
CA ILE A 19 22.19 8.64 14.12
C ILE A 19 22.49 7.91 15.44
N PHE A 20 21.93 6.71 15.59
CA PHE A 20 22.15 5.83 16.72
C PHE A 20 23.31 4.87 16.45
N SER A 21 23.98 4.43 17.51
CA SER A 21 25.05 3.42 17.50
C SER A 21 24.54 1.99 17.20
N GLY A 22 23.38 1.84 16.54
CA GLY A 22 22.71 0.56 16.28
C GLY A 22 22.29 0.37 14.82
N LYS A 23 21.69 -0.78 14.51
CA LYS A 23 21.30 -1.15 13.13
C LYS A 23 20.22 -0.21 12.58
N LEU A 24 20.47 0.38 11.42
CA LEU A 24 19.49 1.17 10.68
C LEU A 24 18.25 0.32 10.38
N LYS A 25 17.07 0.87 10.70
CA LYS A 25 15.76 0.28 10.36
C LYS A 25 15.10 1.13 9.30
N SER A 26 15.11 0.66 8.05
CA SER A 26 14.25 1.18 6.99
C SER A 26 12.94 0.40 6.98
N SER A 27 11.81 1.08 7.02
CA SER A 27 10.48 0.44 6.97
C SER A 27 9.57 1.11 5.95
N TRP A 28 8.67 0.32 5.37
CA TRP A 28 7.55 0.82 4.58
C TRP A 28 6.40 1.16 5.53
N SER A 29 6.01 2.43 5.53
CA SER A 29 4.82 2.91 6.24
C SER A 29 3.58 2.64 5.40
N GLY A 30 2.46 2.37 6.09
CA GLY A 30 1.25 1.69 5.60
C GLY A 30 0.58 2.21 4.33
N PRO A 31 -0.64 1.75 4.03
CA PRO A 31 -1.33 2.14 2.81
C PRO A 31 -1.82 3.58 2.90
N PHE A 32 -1.39 4.39 1.94
CA PHE A 32 -1.86 5.75 1.70
C PHE A 32 -2.57 5.81 0.36
N THR A 33 -3.64 6.59 0.27
CA THR A 33 -4.31 6.84 -1.01
C THR A 33 -3.68 8.03 -1.71
N ILE A 34 -3.49 7.94 -3.01
CA ILE A 34 -3.02 9.07 -3.83
C ILE A 34 -4.17 10.05 -4.04
N ALA A 35 -4.00 11.28 -3.56
CA ALA A 35 -4.95 12.38 -3.78
C ALA A 35 -4.67 13.11 -5.11
N LYS A 36 -3.38 13.24 -5.49
CA LYS A 36 -2.99 13.90 -6.73
C LYS A 36 -1.65 13.38 -7.25
N ALA A 37 -1.55 13.19 -8.57
CA ALA A 37 -0.29 12.89 -9.25
C ALA A 37 0.16 14.09 -10.09
N PHE A 38 1.46 14.41 -10.06
CA PHE A 38 2.06 15.50 -10.82
C PHE A 38 2.95 14.94 -11.95
N PRO A 39 3.11 15.65 -13.08
CA PRO A 39 3.84 15.16 -14.26
C PRO A 39 5.32 14.84 -14.00
N TYR A 40 5.92 15.38 -12.93
CA TYR A 40 7.32 15.17 -12.56
C TYR A 40 7.51 14.09 -11.47
N GLY A 41 6.52 13.20 -11.30
CA GLY A 41 6.60 12.10 -10.34
C GLY A 41 6.46 12.50 -8.88
N THR A 42 6.14 13.76 -8.58
CA THR A 42 5.66 14.12 -7.24
C THR A 42 4.23 13.61 -7.07
N VAL A 43 3.91 13.11 -5.89
CA VAL A 43 2.59 12.56 -5.56
C VAL A 43 2.13 13.15 -4.25
N GLU A 44 0.88 13.56 -4.18
CA GLU A 44 0.23 14.01 -2.96
C GLU A 44 -0.57 12.85 -2.36
N LEU A 45 -0.22 12.48 -1.13
CA LEU A 45 -0.85 11.40 -0.38
C LEU A 45 -1.90 11.96 0.59
N SER A 46 -3.04 11.29 0.68
CA SER A 46 -4.05 11.58 1.69
C SER A 46 -3.64 11.01 3.04
N SER A 47 -3.75 11.81 4.10
CA SER A 47 -3.55 11.36 5.48
C SER A 47 -4.91 11.14 6.14
N ALA A 48 -5.07 10.03 6.86
CA ALA A 48 -6.30 9.77 7.62
C ALA A 48 -6.44 10.72 8.84
N ASN A 49 -5.31 11.18 9.39
CA ASN A 49 -5.25 11.89 10.66
C ASN A 49 -4.74 13.34 10.51
N GLY A 50 -4.73 13.89 9.29
CA GLY A 50 -4.14 15.21 9.07
C GLY A 50 -4.20 15.67 7.61
N PRO A 51 -3.48 16.76 7.29
CA PRO A 51 -3.46 17.29 5.94
C PRO A 51 -2.76 16.34 4.96
N ASN A 52 -3.12 16.48 3.70
CA ASN A 52 -2.41 15.82 2.61
C ASN A 52 -0.96 16.31 2.56
N PHE A 53 -0.06 15.42 2.14
CA PHE A 53 1.36 15.74 2.05
C PHE A 53 1.98 15.24 0.75
N LYS A 54 2.93 16.02 0.23
CA LYS A 54 3.61 15.71 -1.04
C LYS A 54 4.86 14.88 -0.78
N VAL A 55 5.06 13.85 -1.60
CA VAL A 55 6.22 12.97 -1.59
C VAL A 55 6.76 12.79 -3.00
N ASN A 56 8.04 12.42 -3.08
CA ASN A 56 8.63 12.00 -4.34
C ASN A 56 8.16 10.57 -4.67
N GLY A 57 7.72 10.34 -5.90
CA GLY A 57 7.29 9.06 -6.47
C GLY A 57 8.33 7.95 -6.30
N HIS A 58 9.62 8.28 -6.22
CA HIS A 58 10.69 7.32 -5.97
C HIS A 58 10.61 6.67 -4.57
N ARG A 59 9.94 7.32 -3.62
CA ARG A 59 9.81 6.85 -2.24
C ARG A 59 8.52 6.08 -1.99
N ILE A 60 7.72 5.80 -3.01
CA ILE A 60 6.43 5.13 -2.85
C ILE A 60 6.31 3.86 -3.68
N LYS A 61 5.51 2.91 -3.20
CA LYS A 61 5.22 1.65 -3.89
C LYS A 61 3.75 1.26 -3.81
N HIS A 62 3.11 0.98 -4.94
CA HIS A 62 1.79 0.34 -5.04
C HIS A 62 1.62 -0.76 -4.00
N TYR A 63 0.55 -0.61 -3.25
CA TYR A 63 0.04 -1.56 -2.29
C TYR A 63 -1.15 -2.26 -2.94
N PHE A 64 -1.08 -3.57 -3.08
CA PHE A 64 -2.13 -4.38 -3.69
C PHE A 64 -2.97 -5.14 -2.65
N GLY A 65 -2.78 -4.88 -1.35
CA GLY A 65 -3.33 -5.68 -0.25
C GLY A 65 -4.69 -5.22 0.28
N GLY A 66 -5.61 -4.82 -0.61
CA GLY A 66 -6.98 -4.39 -0.27
C GLY A 66 -8.06 -5.14 -1.04
N ASP A 67 -7.78 -5.54 -2.27
CA ASP A 67 -8.63 -6.43 -3.07
C ASP A 67 -8.01 -7.83 -3.10
N VAL A 68 -8.11 -8.55 -1.98
CA VAL A 68 -8.57 -9.92 -2.17
C VAL A 68 -10.03 -9.68 -2.56
N PRO A 69 -10.47 -9.88 -3.84
CA PRO A 69 -11.90 -10.03 -4.05
C PRO A 69 -12.33 -11.01 -2.97
N GLN A 70 -13.34 -10.67 -2.18
CA GLN A 70 -13.98 -11.67 -1.36
C GLN A 70 -14.44 -12.72 -2.37
N LEU A 71 -13.57 -13.69 -2.65
CA LEU A 71 -13.91 -14.98 -3.16
C LEU A 71 -14.69 -15.51 -1.96
N VAL A 72 -15.95 -15.05 -1.87
CA VAL A 72 -17.06 -15.89 -1.51
C VAL A 72 -16.79 -17.10 -2.37
N VAL A 73 -16.09 -18.07 -1.79
CA VAL A 73 -16.02 -19.41 -2.33
C VAL A 73 -17.48 -19.81 -2.32
N PRO A 74 -18.20 -19.83 -3.47
CA PRO A 74 -19.49 -20.49 -3.47
C PRO A 74 -19.11 -21.96 -3.35
N ASP A 75 -19.59 -22.61 -2.30
CA ASP A 75 -19.39 -24.02 -2.00
C ASP A 75 -18.02 -24.45 -1.48
N LEU A 76 -17.89 -24.43 -0.15
CA LEU A 76 -17.54 -25.67 0.53
C LEU A 76 -18.82 -26.52 0.63
N GLN A 77 -19.27 -27.09 -0.49
CA GLN A 77 -20.20 -28.19 -0.43
C GLN A 77 -19.44 -29.38 0.14
N THR A 78 -19.79 -29.68 1.39
CA THR A 78 -19.80 -31.00 2.01
C THR A 78 -19.35 -32.10 1.06
N PHE A 79 -18.15 -32.63 1.28
CA PHE A 79 -17.80 -33.96 0.77
C PHE A 79 -18.87 -34.93 1.28
N PRO A 80 -19.67 -35.59 0.42
CA PRO A 80 -20.54 -36.65 0.89
C PRO A 80 -19.62 -37.78 1.34
N LEU A 81 -19.76 -38.18 2.60
CA LEU A 81 -19.17 -39.40 3.12
C LEU A 81 -19.71 -40.54 2.25
N ALA A 82 -18.86 -41.07 1.36
CA ALA A 82 -19.20 -42.27 0.61
C ALA A 82 -19.38 -43.43 1.60
N GLN A 83 -20.57 -44.03 1.58
CA GLN A 83 -20.84 -45.40 2.02
C GLN A 83 -21.71 -46.04 0.93
N PRO A 84 -21.44 -47.28 0.52
CA PRO A 84 -21.63 -48.45 1.37
C PRO A 84 -20.35 -49.18 1.79
#